data_AF-A0A2D6LHQ3-F1
#
_entry.id   AF-A0A2D6LHQ3-F1
#
_cell.length_a   1.000
_cell.length_b   1.000
_cell.length_c   1.000
_cell.angle_alpha   90.00
_cell.angle_beta   90.00
_cell.angle_gamma   90.00
#
_symmetry.space_group_name_H-M   'P 1'
#
loop_
_entity.id
_entity.type
_entity.pdbx_description
1 polymer ?
#
loop_
_entity_poly.entity_id
_entity_poly.type
_entity_poly.pdbx_seq_one_letter_code
_entity_poly.pdbx_strand_id
1 'polypeptide(L)'
;MKSSHWIILLTITSVFLITFLISSGTLTGFLTFSDDSINLEIERIEVYDTRAIITWSTKIETISVLNINDENIAFQEATKFRKELVGLEPGTSYEYNIKACTGHSCEEKNEVLVTKGGSAETKETGFSPITGLVAGVDGAVNVLQTSATYILFWLIGIVVLVISARIGYEKFSNRNQMAGMINKTKKLINMEQYEEANQTYAAARQAFLELEEDAKLKHYDDLLRIYHNLKKRAELIEAQKLAEKYTNETITQDELRMLNNLLSH
;
A
#
# COMPACT_ATOMS: atom_id res chain seq x y z
N MET A 1 -25.81 -49.41 0.69
CA MET A 1 -24.68 -48.46 0.84
C MET A 1 -24.17 -48.54 2.27
N LYS A 2 -22.87 -48.77 2.47
CA LYS A 2 -22.29 -49.12 3.78
C LYS A 2 -22.26 -47.90 4.72
N SER A 3 -22.77 -48.09 5.94
CA SER A 3 -22.86 -47.10 7.02
C SER A 3 -21.53 -46.38 7.33
N SER A 4 -20.39 -46.98 6.98
CA SER A 4 -19.06 -46.39 7.17
C SER A 4 -18.79 -45.11 6.34
N HIS A 5 -19.47 -44.91 5.21
CA HIS A 5 -19.25 -43.71 4.38
C HIS A 5 -19.89 -42.44 4.97
N TRP A 6 -20.94 -42.59 5.78
CA TRP A 6 -21.61 -41.44 6.42
C TRP A 6 -20.76 -40.83 7.52
N ILE A 7 -20.04 -41.66 8.29
CA ILE A 7 -19.19 -41.18 9.39
C ILE A 7 -18.04 -40.32 8.86
N ILE A 8 -17.41 -40.76 7.77
CA ILE A 8 -16.28 -40.04 7.15
C ILE A 8 -16.72 -38.68 6.59
N LEU A 9 -17.89 -38.62 5.94
CA LEU A 9 -18.44 -37.37 5.39
C LEU A 9 -18.76 -36.35 6.50
N LEU A 10 -19.23 -36.83 7.66
CA LEU A 10 -19.60 -36.00 8.80
C LEU A 10 -18.37 -35.44 9.53
N THR A 11 -17.29 -36.21 9.61
CA THR A 11 -16.00 -35.72 10.14
C THR A 11 -15.35 -34.68 9.25
N ILE A 12 -15.38 -34.86 7.92
CA ILE A 12 -14.76 -33.91 6.98
C ILE A 12 -15.52 -32.58 6.98
N THR A 13 -16.85 -32.62 6.99
CA THR A 13 -17.67 -31.39 7.04
C THR A 13 -17.53 -30.65 8.37
N SER A 14 -17.40 -31.36 9.51
CA SER A 14 -17.15 -30.73 10.81
C SER A 14 -15.82 -29.98 10.87
N VAL A 15 -14.73 -30.59 10.38
CA VAL A 15 -13.41 -29.95 10.35
C VAL A 15 -13.44 -28.74 9.43
N PHE A 16 -14.10 -28.84 8.27
CA PHE A 16 -14.24 -27.74 7.32
C PHE A 16 -15.10 -26.60 7.87
N LEU A 17 -16.14 -26.89 8.66
CA LEU A 17 -16.97 -25.85 9.29
C LEU A 17 -16.20 -25.09 10.38
N ILE A 18 -15.38 -25.78 11.18
CA ILE A 18 -14.56 -25.16 12.23
C ILE A 18 -13.46 -24.29 11.61
N THR A 19 -12.77 -24.76 10.57
CA THR A 19 -11.76 -23.95 9.89
C THR A 19 -12.38 -22.83 9.07
N PHE A 20 -13.56 -23.03 8.47
CA PHE A 20 -14.29 -21.96 7.79
C PHE A 20 -14.73 -20.88 8.78
N LEU A 21 -15.22 -21.21 9.98
CA LEU A 21 -15.58 -20.20 10.99
C LEU A 21 -14.35 -19.42 11.51
N ILE A 22 -13.17 -20.06 11.59
CA ILE A 22 -11.91 -19.37 11.94
C ILE A 22 -11.42 -18.51 10.77
N SER A 23 -11.63 -18.95 9.53
CA SER A 23 -11.13 -18.32 8.31
C SER A 23 -12.04 -17.23 7.74
N SER A 24 -13.35 -17.31 7.92
CA SER A 24 -14.32 -16.43 7.28
C SER A 24 -14.56 -15.14 8.05
N GLY A 25 -13.88 -14.93 9.18
CA GLY A 25 -13.90 -13.66 9.91
C GLY A 25 -15.32 -13.13 10.08
N THR A 26 -16.29 -14.00 10.38
CA THR A 26 -17.63 -13.53 10.75
C THR A 26 -17.49 -12.90 12.13
N LEU A 27 -17.18 -11.62 12.07
CA LEU A 27 -17.11 -10.62 13.11
C LEU A 27 -18.51 -10.47 13.73
N THR A 28 -19.02 -11.51 14.39
CA THR A 28 -20.22 -11.43 15.23
C THR A 28 -19.88 -10.96 16.65
N GLY A 29 -18.63 -10.57 16.88
CA GLY A 29 -18.35 -9.58 17.90
C GLY A 29 -18.87 -8.25 17.40
N PHE A 30 -20.03 -7.83 17.92
CA PHE A 30 -20.35 -6.41 18.04
C PHE A 30 -19.12 -5.79 18.71
N LEU A 31 -18.19 -5.24 17.93
CA LEU A 31 -17.14 -4.42 18.46
C LEU A 31 -17.90 -3.21 18.98
N THR A 32 -18.16 -3.21 20.29
CA THR A 32 -18.35 -1.97 21.00
C THR A 32 -17.05 -1.22 20.79
N PHE A 33 -17.01 -0.41 19.74
CA PHE A 33 -15.92 0.52 19.50
C PHE A 33 -15.91 1.40 20.74
N SER A 34 -15.00 1.12 21.67
CA SER A 34 -14.72 2.02 22.76
C SER A 34 -14.28 3.30 22.07
N ASP A 35 -15.01 4.39 22.31
CA ASP A 35 -14.68 5.73 21.84
C ASP A 35 -13.47 6.23 22.63
N ASP A 36 -12.38 5.47 22.55
CA ASP A 36 -11.13 5.77 23.18
C ASP A 36 -10.47 6.84 22.32
N SER A 37 -10.34 8.03 22.88
CA SER A 37 -9.66 9.13 22.22
C SER A 37 -8.20 8.76 21.92
N ILE A 38 -7.75 9.08 20.71
CA ILE A 38 -6.38 8.85 20.25
C ILE A 38 -5.38 9.54 21.20
N ASN A 39 -5.69 10.77 21.61
CA ASN A 39 -4.89 11.61 22.50
C ASN A 39 -3.43 11.67 22.02
N LEU A 40 -3.24 12.32 20.88
CA LEU A 40 -1.93 12.52 20.28
C LEU A 40 -1.10 13.49 21.13
N GLU A 41 0.04 13.03 21.67
CA GLU A 41 0.94 13.83 22.50
C GLU A 41 2.36 13.83 21.94
N ILE A 42 2.96 15.01 21.80
CA ILE A 42 4.37 15.15 21.39
C ILE A 42 5.22 15.12 22.66
N GLU A 43 5.82 13.97 22.94
CA GLU A 43 6.56 13.71 24.20
C GLU A 43 7.87 14.50 24.25
N ARG A 44 8.62 14.55 23.13
CA ARG A 44 9.95 15.16 23.11
C ARG A 44 10.37 15.63 21.71
N ILE A 45 10.97 16.81 21.67
CA ILE A 45 11.66 17.36 20.50
C ILE A 45 13.09 17.70 20.90
N GLU A 46 14.08 17.00 20.34
CA GLU A 46 15.50 17.30 20.55
C GLU A 46 16.06 17.93 19.29
N VAL A 47 16.42 19.22 19.36
CA VAL A 47 16.89 19.99 18.19
C VAL A 47 18.39 20.28 18.28
N TYR A 48 19.07 20.02 17.16
CA TYR A 48 20.48 20.31 16.92
C TYR A 48 20.61 21.22 15.68
N ASP A 49 21.84 21.49 15.25
CA ASP A 49 22.12 22.41 14.16
C ASP A 49 21.60 21.88 12.81
N THR A 50 21.84 20.59 12.52
CA THR A 50 21.49 19.97 11.23
C THR A 50 20.62 18.72 11.36
N ARG A 51 20.15 18.42 12.58
CA ARG A 51 19.29 17.26 12.86
C ARG A 51 18.25 17.59 13.93
N ALA A 52 17.13 16.87 13.91
CA ALA A 52 16.12 16.93 14.94
C ALA A 52 15.58 15.53 15.22
N ILE A 53 15.24 15.23 16.47
CA ILE A 53 14.58 14.00 16.87
C ILE A 53 13.21 14.36 17.43
N ILE A 54 12.16 13.85 16.80
CA ILE A 54 10.77 14.06 17.21
C ILE A 54 10.25 12.73 17.75
N THR A 55 9.70 12.75 18.96
CA THR A 55 9.07 11.60 19.62
C THR A 55 7.65 11.98 20.01
N TRP A 56 6.69 11.14 19.64
CA TRP A 56 5.27 11.33 19.96
C TRP A 56 4.61 10.00 20.32
N SER A 57 3.48 10.08 20.99
CA SER A 57 2.72 8.93 21.48
C SER A 57 1.22 9.14 21.35
N THR A 58 0.49 8.03 21.38
CA THR A 58 -0.98 7.97 21.44
C THR A 58 -1.41 7.04 22.56
N LYS A 59 -2.62 7.24 23.09
CA LYS A 59 -3.18 6.39 24.14
C LYS A 59 -3.54 4.97 23.66
N ILE A 60 -3.90 4.87 22.38
CA ILE A 60 -4.26 3.62 21.69
C ILE A 60 -3.36 3.40 20.47
N GLU A 61 -3.34 2.18 19.96
CA GLU A 61 -2.59 1.85 18.75
C GLU A 61 -3.17 2.60 17.54
N THR A 62 -2.30 3.27 16.79
CA THR A 62 -2.68 4.08 15.63
C THR A 62 -1.66 3.95 14.51
N ILE A 63 -2.08 4.20 13.27
CA ILE A 63 -1.17 4.48 12.16
C ILE A 63 -0.86 5.97 12.20
N SER A 64 0.41 6.35 12.08
CA SER A 64 0.82 7.76 12.12
C SER A 64 1.50 8.21 10.83
N VAL A 65 1.32 9.47 10.48
CA VAL A 65 1.97 10.14 9.34
C VAL A 65 2.59 11.43 9.84
N LEU A 66 3.88 11.62 9.56
CA LEU A 66 4.59 12.89 9.75
C LEU A 66 4.72 13.57 8.39
N ASN A 67 4.22 14.79 8.27
CA ASN A 67 4.44 15.66 7.12
C ASN A 67 5.42 16.77 7.50
N ILE A 68 6.51 16.90 6.75
CA ILE A 68 7.51 17.96 6.92
C ILE A 68 8.10 18.31 5.55
N ASN A 69 8.17 19.60 5.21
CA ASN A 69 8.70 20.07 3.91
C ASN A 69 8.07 19.34 2.70
N ASP A 70 6.76 19.16 2.70
CA ASP A 70 5.98 18.41 1.69
C ASP A 70 6.29 16.91 1.59
N GLU A 71 7.18 16.36 2.42
CA GLU A 71 7.43 14.91 2.51
C GLU A 71 6.49 14.26 3.52
N ASN A 72 5.82 13.18 3.10
CA ASN A 72 4.96 12.37 3.97
C ASN A 72 5.65 11.08 4.38
N ILE A 73 5.87 10.88 5.68
CA ILE A 73 6.52 9.70 6.25
C ILE A 73 5.48 8.93 7.07
N ALA A 74 5.12 7.73 6.60
CA ALA A 74 4.14 6.86 7.25
C ALA A 74 4.80 5.87 8.23
N PHE A 75 4.11 5.59 9.33
CA PHE A 75 4.50 4.65 10.37
C PHE A 75 3.45 3.56 10.53
N GLN A 76 3.89 2.34 10.85
CA GLN A 76 2.99 1.23 11.16
C GLN A 76 2.27 1.45 12.49
N GLU A 77 1.27 0.62 12.75
CA GLU A 77 0.45 0.69 13.95
C GLU A 77 1.28 0.54 15.24
N ALA A 78 1.24 1.57 16.09
CA ALA A 78 1.94 1.62 17.37
C ALA A 78 1.31 2.66 18.31
N THR A 79 1.75 2.68 19.58
CA THR A 79 1.42 3.74 20.57
C THR A 79 2.54 4.77 20.75
N LYS A 80 3.74 4.49 20.24
CA LYS A 80 4.91 5.36 20.36
C LYS A 80 5.67 5.40 19.04
N PHE A 81 6.10 6.59 18.67
CA PHE A 81 6.75 6.86 17.39
C PHE A 81 7.97 7.74 17.60
N ARG A 82 8.98 7.54 16.75
CA ARG A 82 10.20 8.34 16.77
C ARG A 82 10.71 8.53 15.35
N LYS A 83 11.02 9.78 14.99
CA LYS A 83 11.69 10.12 13.73
C LYS A 83 12.91 10.98 13.99
N GLU A 84 14.02 10.59 13.37
CA GLU A 84 15.20 11.45 13.24
C GLU A 84 15.18 12.10 11.85
N LEU A 85 15.24 13.42 11.85
CA LEU A 85 15.38 14.27 10.69
C LEU A 85 16.85 14.68 10.59
N VAL A 86 17.43 14.57 9.40
CA VAL A 86 18.85 14.87 9.13
C VAL A 86 18.95 15.77 7.92
N GLY A 87 20.05 16.52 7.81
CA GLY A 87 20.28 17.42 6.67
C GLY A 87 19.45 18.69 6.73
N LEU A 88 19.05 19.12 7.94
CA LEU A 88 18.40 20.40 8.15
C LEU A 88 19.43 21.53 8.05
N GLU A 89 19.00 22.70 7.60
CA GLU A 89 19.81 23.92 7.58
C GLU A 89 19.85 24.55 8.99
N PRO A 90 21.02 24.96 9.50
CA PRO A 90 21.13 25.61 10.81
C PRO A 90 20.44 26.98 10.86
N GLY A 91 19.70 27.24 11.94
CA GLY A 91 18.98 28.50 12.15
C GLY A 91 17.71 28.64 11.30
N THR A 92 17.24 27.56 10.69
CA THR A 92 16.05 27.53 9.83
C THR A 92 14.84 26.99 10.58
N SER A 93 13.67 27.57 10.30
CA SER A 93 12.39 27.15 10.86
C SER A 93 11.71 26.16 9.93
N TYR A 94 11.21 25.06 10.48
CA TYR A 94 10.53 23.99 9.77
C TYR A 94 9.16 23.74 10.40
N GLU A 95 8.11 23.92 9.60
CA GLU A 95 6.74 23.54 9.98
C GLU A 95 6.54 22.06 9.72
N TYR A 96 5.93 21.36 10.67
CA TYR A 96 5.60 19.96 10.51
C TYR A 96 4.23 19.64 11.12
N ASN A 97 3.64 18.58 10.58
CA ASN A 97 2.33 18.09 10.95
C ASN A 97 2.42 16.61 11.30
N ILE A 98 1.88 16.22 12.46
CA ILE A 98 1.74 14.82 12.84
C ILE A 98 0.26 14.48 12.83
N LYS A 99 -0.10 13.47 12.07
CA LYS A 99 -1.44 12.88 12.03
C LYS A 99 -1.38 11.46 12.57
N ALA A 100 -2.30 11.11 13.45
CA ALA A 100 -2.48 9.75 13.96
C ALA A 100 -3.92 9.31 13.68
N CYS A 101 -4.08 8.13 13.10
CA CYS A 101 -5.37 7.61 12.66
C CYS A 101 -5.61 6.20 13.19
N THR A 102 -6.84 5.97 13.64
CA THR A 102 -7.43 4.64 13.78
C THR A 102 -8.27 4.33 12.54
N GLY A 103 -8.92 3.17 12.49
CA GLY A 103 -9.88 2.86 11.43
C GLY A 103 -11.11 3.79 11.37
N HIS A 104 -11.34 4.62 12.39
CA HIS A 104 -12.57 5.42 12.53
C HIS A 104 -12.34 6.90 12.76
N SER A 105 -11.24 7.29 13.39
CA SER A 105 -10.94 8.68 13.75
C SER A 105 -9.48 9.01 13.44
N CYS A 106 -9.21 10.30 13.23
CA CYS A 106 -7.85 10.82 13.14
C CYS A 106 -7.72 12.05 14.02
N GLU A 107 -6.55 12.21 14.64
CA GLU A 107 -6.14 13.40 15.37
C GLU A 107 -4.87 13.97 14.73
N GLU A 108 -4.72 15.28 14.77
CA GLU A 108 -3.65 15.99 14.05
C GLU A 108 -3.08 17.12 14.90
N LYS A 109 -1.75 17.28 14.89
CA LYS A 109 -1.02 18.35 15.58
C LYS A 109 -0.02 19.01 14.64
N ASN A 110 -0.06 20.34 14.61
CA ASN A 110 0.87 21.18 13.87
C ASN A 110 1.86 21.82 14.85
N GLU A 111 3.14 21.78 14.52
CA GLU A 111 4.20 22.35 15.33
C GLU A 111 5.30 22.94 14.45
N VAL A 112 6.13 23.78 15.05
CA VAL A 112 7.28 24.40 14.39
C VAL A 112 8.54 24.05 15.16
N LEU A 113 9.55 23.54 14.47
CA LEU A 113 10.89 23.37 15.02
C LEU A 113 11.85 24.39 14.41
N VAL A 114 12.75 24.92 15.22
CA VAL A 114 13.78 25.87 14.77
C VAL A 114 15.13 25.24 15.08
N THR A 115 15.92 24.95 14.04
CA THR A 115 17.27 24.40 14.22
C THR A 115 18.16 25.40 14.94
N LYS A 116 19.13 24.89 15.69
CA LYS A 116 20.11 25.77 16.34
C LYS A 116 20.91 26.46 15.25
N GLY A 117 20.95 27.79 15.28
CA GLY A 117 21.88 28.54 14.43
C GLY A 117 23.28 28.09 14.79
N GLY A 118 24.05 27.62 13.81
CA GLY A 118 25.47 27.37 14.00
C GLY A 118 26.05 28.65 14.57
N SER A 119 26.42 28.63 15.85
CA SER A 119 27.07 29.79 16.46
C SER A 119 28.27 30.03 15.58
N ALA A 120 28.28 31.15 14.85
CA ALA A 120 29.38 31.50 13.98
C ALA A 120 30.62 31.41 14.85
N GLU A 121 31.40 30.35 14.61
CA GLU A 121 32.50 29.94 15.46
C GLU A 121 33.46 31.12 15.42
N THR A 122 33.37 31.98 16.44
CA THR A 122 34.27 33.11 16.58
C THR A 122 35.59 32.45 16.85
N LYS A 123 36.43 32.42 15.81
CA LYS A 123 37.71 31.76 15.76
C LYS A 123 38.64 32.40 16.79
N GLU A 124 38.47 32.07 18.06
CA GLU A 124 39.39 32.41 19.12
C GLU A 124 40.59 31.47 19.02
N THR A 125 41.66 31.99 18.42
CA THR A 125 43.00 31.43 18.54
C THR A 125 43.47 31.56 19.98
N GLY A 126 43.23 30.54 20.79
CA GLY A 126 43.68 30.50 22.19
C GLY A 126 43.97 29.08 22.63
N PHE A 127 45.23 28.65 22.51
CA PHE A 127 45.73 27.40 23.07
C PHE A 127 45.59 27.40 24.60
N SER A 128 45.02 26.34 25.16
CA SER A 128 45.38 25.84 26.49
C SER A 128 45.21 24.32 26.54
N PRO A 129 46.26 23.55 26.91
CA PRO A 129 46.15 22.12 27.07
C PRO A 129 45.51 21.79 28.41
N ILE A 130 44.35 21.12 28.40
CA ILE A 130 43.73 20.54 29.59
C ILE A 130 43.94 19.04 29.53
N THR A 131 44.94 18.58 30.28
CA THR A 131 45.10 17.21 30.76
C THR A 131 44.01 16.91 31.78
N GLY A 132 43.16 15.92 31.51
CA GLY A 132 42.10 15.48 32.42
C GLY A 132 41.90 13.96 32.34
N LEU A 133 42.21 13.32 33.45
CA LEU A 133 42.25 11.89 33.75
C LEU A 133 40.91 11.16 33.46
N VAL A 134 40.96 10.06 32.71
CA VAL A 134 39.85 9.10 32.56
C VAL A 134 40.07 7.97 33.56
N ALA A 135 39.15 7.81 34.51
CA ALA A 135 39.11 6.69 35.45
C ALA A 135 37.77 5.96 35.33
N GLY A 136 37.82 4.63 35.26
CA GLY A 136 36.71 3.75 35.61
C GLY A 136 36.01 3.03 34.45
N VAL A 137 36.67 2.03 33.86
CA VAL A 137 36.00 0.91 33.18
C VAL A 137 36.25 -0.31 34.05
N ASP A 138 35.25 -0.76 34.79
CA ASP A 138 35.14 -2.13 35.28
C ASP A 138 33.70 -2.42 35.65
N GLY A 139 33.07 -3.36 34.94
CA GLY A 139 31.76 -3.89 35.31
C GLY A 139 30.81 -4.23 34.16
N ALA A 140 31.25 -4.97 33.14
CA ALA A 140 30.33 -5.49 32.12
C ALA A 140 30.83 -6.76 31.42
N VAL A 141 31.06 -7.85 32.16
CA VAL A 141 31.25 -9.18 31.56
C VAL A 141 30.64 -10.22 32.48
N ASN A 142 29.31 -10.36 32.45
CA ASN A 142 28.64 -11.65 32.76
C ASN A 142 27.15 -11.73 32.36
N VAL A 143 26.64 -10.82 31.51
CA VAL A 143 25.24 -10.86 31.01
C VAL A 143 25.16 -11.28 29.52
N LEU A 144 26.29 -11.61 28.88
CA LEU A 144 26.32 -11.81 27.43
C LEU A 144 26.09 -13.25 26.93
N GLN A 145 26.02 -14.26 27.81
CA GLN A 145 26.00 -15.66 27.34
C GLN A 145 24.60 -16.30 27.28
N THR A 146 23.57 -15.67 27.86
CA THR A 146 22.19 -16.21 27.88
C THR A 146 21.24 -15.53 26.87
N SER A 147 21.67 -14.46 26.19
CA SER A 147 20.84 -13.73 25.22
C SER A 147 21.00 -14.19 23.77
N ALA A 148 22.09 -14.90 23.44
CA ALA A 148 22.39 -15.28 22.05
C ALA A 148 21.44 -16.34 21.47
N THR A 149 20.93 -17.27 22.30
CA THR A 149 20.02 -18.33 21.84
C THR A 149 18.59 -17.82 21.57
N TYR A 150 18.11 -16.85 22.34
CA TYR A 150 16.78 -16.26 22.11
C TYR A 150 16.72 -15.40 20.85
N ILE A 151 17.81 -14.70 20.51
CA ILE A 151 17.89 -13.89 19.29
C ILE A 151 17.79 -14.77 18.04
N LEU A 152 18.38 -15.98 18.07
CA LEU A 152 18.35 -16.89 16.91
C LEU A 152 16.93 -17.42 16.62
N PHE A 153 16.17 -17.81 17.65
CA PHE A 153 14.79 -18.29 17.47
C PHE A 153 13.84 -17.16 17.03
N TRP A 154 14.06 -15.93 17.50
CA TRP A 154 13.28 -14.77 17.05
C TRP A 154 13.52 -14.46 15.56
N LEU A 155 14.78 -14.54 15.11
CA LEU A 155 15.12 -14.34 13.69
C LEU A 155 14.50 -15.41 12.78
N ILE A 156 14.51 -16.69 13.21
CA ILE A 156 13.86 -17.76 12.44
C ILE A 156 12.34 -17.56 12.40
N GLY A 157 11.73 -17.14 13.51
CA GLY A 157 10.31 -16.80 13.59
C GLY A 157 9.91 -15.71 12.60
N ILE A 158 10.67 -14.61 12.54
CA ILE A 158 10.45 -13.51 11.58
C ILE A 158 10.57 -14.01 10.14
N VAL A 159 11.57 -14.83 9.82
CA VAL A 159 11.76 -15.35 8.45
C VAL A 159 10.58 -16.21 8.03
N VAL A 160 10.07 -17.09 8.89
CA VAL A 160 8.88 -17.92 8.61
C VAL A 160 7.62 -17.06 8.45
N LEU A 161 7.46 -16.02 9.28
CA LEU A 161 6.33 -15.10 9.21
C LEU A 161 6.38 -14.25 7.93
N VAL A 162 7.56 -13.80 7.50
CA VAL A 162 7.74 -13.05 6.23
C VAL A 162 7.48 -13.95 5.02
N ILE A 163 7.95 -15.20 5.03
CA ILE A 163 7.71 -16.16 3.93
C ILE A 163 6.22 -16.51 3.84
N SER A 164 5.56 -16.79 4.96
CA SER A 164 4.12 -17.10 4.98
C SER A 164 3.26 -15.90 4.62
N ALA A 165 3.62 -14.70 5.08
CA ALA A 165 2.96 -13.46 4.68
C ALA A 165 3.10 -13.21 3.18
N ARG A 166 4.28 -13.44 2.59
CA ARG A 166 4.51 -13.24 1.15
C ARG A 166 3.69 -14.19 0.28
N ILE A 167 3.63 -15.48 0.65
CA ILE A 167 2.83 -16.48 -0.07
C ILE A 167 1.32 -16.20 0.07
N GLY A 168 0.87 -15.73 1.25
CA GLY A 168 -0.52 -15.35 1.47
C GLY A 168 -0.94 -14.06 0.74
N TYR A 169 -0.05 -13.07 0.68
CA TYR A 169 -0.33 -11.77 0.05
C TYR A 169 -0.42 -11.87 -1.47
N GLU A 170 0.42 -12.68 -2.11
CA GLU A 170 0.36 -12.90 -3.57
C GLU A 170 -0.98 -13.56 -3.99
N LYS A 171 -1.53 -14.46 -3.16
CA LYS A 171 -2.82 -15.10 -3.45
C LYS A 171 -4.03 -14.21 -3.16
N PHE A 172 -3.96 -13.30 -2.19
CA PHE A 172 -5.07 -12.39 -1.86
C PHE A 172 -5.09 -11.10 -2.70
N SER A 173 -3.93 -10.59 -3.12
CA SER A 173 -3.84 -9.37 -3.95
C SER A 173 -4.45 -9.58 -5.35
N ASN A 174 -4.14 -10.69 -6.01
CA ASN A 174 -4.58 -10.94 -7.39
C ASN A 174 -6.10 -11.10 -7.54
N ARG A 175 -6.80 -11.58 -6.51
CA ARG A 175 -8.25 -11.84 -6.58
C ARG A 175 -9.09 -10.55 -6.70
N ASN A 176 -8.60 -9.42 -6.19
CA ASN A 176 -9.29 -8.13 -6.26
C ASN A 176 -8.79 -7.21 -7.39
N GLN A 177 -7.60 -7.47 -7.93
CA GLN A 177 -7.01 -6.61 -8.96
C GLN A 177 -7.82 -6.65 -10.27
N MET A 178 -8.37 -7.81 -10.64
CA MET A 178 -9.16 -7.97 -11.86
C MET A 178 -10.43 -7.12 -11.87
N ALA A 179 -11.17 -7.11 -10.75
CA ALA A 179 -12.37 -6.29 -10.61
C ALA A 179 -12.04 -4.79 -10.74
N GLY A 180 -10.91 -4.35 -10.17
CA GLY A 180 -10.40 -3.00 -10.32
C GLY A 180 -10.10 -2.63 -11.77
N MET A 181 -9.41 -3.51 -12.51
CA MET A 181 -9.09 -3.28 -13.93
C MET A 181 -10.33 -3.24 -14.83
N ILE A 182 -11.30 -4.13 -14.60
CA ILE A 182 -12.59 -4.14 -15.31
C ILE A 182 -13.34 -2.83 -15.08
N ASN A 183 -13.48 -2.40 -13.82
CA ASN A 183 -14.17 -1.16 -13.49
C ASN A 183 -13.44 0.08 -14.03
N LYS A 184 -12.11 0.11 -13.96
CA LYS A 184 -11.29 1.17 -14.57
C LYS A 184 -11.52 1.22 -16.08
N THR A 185 -11.52 0.08 -16.77
CA THR A 185 -11.75 0.01 -18.21
C THR A 185 -13.15 0.49 -18.58
N LYS A 186 -14.19 0.06 -17.85
CA LYS A 186 -15.58 0.54 -18.03
C LYS A 186 -15.66 2.06 -17.86
N LYS A 187 -14.99 2.62 -16.85
CA LYS A 187 -14.92 4.06 -16.63
C LYS A 187 -14.25 4.81 -17.79
N LEU A 188 -13.12 4.30 -18.28
CA LEU A 188 -12.41 4.88 -19.42
C LEU A 188 -13.25 4.86 -20.70
N ILE A 189 -13.98 3.76 -20.95
CA ILE A 189 -14.94 3.67 -22.07
C ILE A 189 -16.04 4.73 -21.93
N ASN A 190 -16.61 4.90 -20.74
CA ASN A 190 -17.65 5.91 -20.49
C ASN A 190 -17.14 7.35 -20.62
N MET A 191 -15.84 7.57 -20.40
CA MET A 191 -15.17 8.87 -20.59
C MET A 191 -14.65 9.07 -22.02
N GLU A 192 -14.94 8.15 -22.94
CA GLU A 192 -14.46 8.14 -24.33
C GLU A 192 -12.92 8.09 -24.48
N GLN A 193 -12.20 7.66 -23.43
CA GLN A 193 -10.74 7.48 -23.43
C GLN A 193 -10.35 6.08 -23.94
N TYR A 194 -10.61 5.81 -25.23
CA TYR A 194 -10.52 4.46 -25.80
C TYR A 194 -9.09 3.90 -25.87
N GLU A 195 -8.07 4.72 -26.05
CA GLU A 195 -6.67 4.28 -26.10
C GLU A 195 -6.22 3.71 -24.74
N GLU A 196 -6.45 4.47 -23.67
CA GLU A 196 -6.19 4.04 -22.29
C GLU A 196 -7.05 2.83 -21.90
N ALA A 197 -8.31 2.80 -22.36
CA ALA A 197 -9.19 1.67 -22.13
C ALA A 197 -8.63 0.39 -22.78
N ASN A 198 -8.08 0.48 -23.99
CA ASN A 198 -7.46 -0.65 -24.69
C ASN A 198 -6.22 -1.18 -23.94
N GLN A 199 -5.37 -0.28 -23.44
CA GLN A 199 -4.21 -0.68 -22.64
C GLN A 199 -4.62 -1.38 -21.34
N THR A 200 -5.61 -0.82 -20.63
CA THR A 200 -6.14 -1.41 -19.39
C THR A 200 -6.83 -2.75 -19.66
N TYR A 201 -7.57 -2.87 -20.76
CA TYR A 201 -8.17 -4.13 -21.21
C TYR A 201 -7.13 -5.20 -21.53
N ALA A 202 -6.04 -4.85 -22.21
CA ALA A 202 -4.95 -5.78 -22.51
C ALA A 202 -4.31 -6.33 -21.23
N ALA A 203 -4.06 -5.46 -20.24
CA ALA A 203 -3.57 -5.87 -18.92
C ALA A 203 -4.58 -6.78 -18.19
N ALA A 204 -5.86 -6.41 -18.20
CA ALA A 204 -6.92 -7.22 -17.62
C ALA A 204 -6.99 -8.62 -18.27
N ARG A 205 -6.83 -8.70 -19.59
CA ARG A 205 -6.81 -9.99 -20.31
C ARG A 205 -5.62 -10.86 -19.92
N GLN A 206 -4.43 -10.29 -19.72
CA GLN A 206 -3.28 -11.05 -19.23
C GLN A 206 -3.52 -11.58 -17.81
N ALA A 207 -3.98 -10.72 -16.91
CA ALA A 207 -4.33 -11.12 -15.55
C ALA A 207 -5.42 -12.21 -15.53
N PHE A 208 -6.38 -12.15 -16.46
CA PHE A 208 -7.42 -13.17 -16.59
C PHE A 208 -6.86 -14.56 -16.94
N LEU A 209 -5.78 -14.66 -17.71
CA LEU A 209 -5.17 -15.95 -18.06
C LEU A 209 -4.56 -16.64 -16.84
N GLU A 210 -4.07 -15.86 -15.88
CA GLU A 210 -3.44 -16.32 -14.64
C GLU A 210 -4.45 -16.72 -13.54
N LEU A 211 -5.74 -16.39 -13.71
CA LEU A 211 -6.78 -16.75 -12.75
C LEU A 211 -7.09 -18.26 -12.73
N GLU A 212 -7.49 -18.75 -11.56
CA GLU A 212 -8.12 -20.08 -11.40
C GLU A 212 -9.47 -20.14 -12.17
N GLU A 213 -9.91 -21.34 -12.57
CA GLU A 213 -11.09 -21.52 -13.44
C GLU A 213 -12.39 -20.95 -12.86
N ASP A 214 -12.58 -21.05 -11.55
CA ASP A 214 -13.74 -20.50 -10.82
C ASP A 214 -13.78 -18.96 -10.93
N ALA A 215 -12.63 -18.30 -10.76
CA ALA A 215 -12.49 -16.86 -10.89
C ALA A 215 -12.63 -16.39 -12.35
N LYS A 216 -12.18 -17.18 -13.32
CA LYS A 216 -12.38 -16.91 -14.75
C LYS A 216 -13.86 -16.82 -15.10
N LEU A 217 -14.68 -17.77 -14.64
CA LEU A 217 -16.12 -17.76 -14.90
C LEU A 217 -16.80 -16.48 -14.40
N LYS A 218 -16.36 -15.94 -13.26
CA LYS A 218 -16.92 -14.70 -12.68
C LYS A 218 -16.65 -13.45 -13.53
N HIS A 219 -15.53 -13.41 -14.25
CA HIS A 219 -15.08 -12.22 -14.98
C HIS A 219 -15.22 -12.31 -16.50
N TYR A 220 -15.52 -13.49 -17.03
CA TYR A 220 -15.58 -13.76 -18.47
C TYR A 220 -16.60 -12.86 -19.19
N ASP A 221 -17.83 -12.79 -18.70
CA ASP A 221 -18.90 -11.99 -19.32
C ASP A 221 -18.57 -10.50 -19.36
N ASP A 222 -17.93 -9.98 -18.30
CA ASP A 222 -17.52 -8.59 -18.21
C ASP A 222 -16.42 -8.25 -19.23
N LEU A 223 -15.41 -9.12 -19.37
CA LEU A 223 -14.37 -8.98 -20.37
C LEU A 223 -14.94 -9.05 -21.79
N LEU A 224 -15.85 -9.99 -22.05
CA LEU A 224 -16.48 -10.14 -23.35
C LEU A 224 -17.27 -8.87 -23.73
N ARG A 225 -18.01 -8.30 -22.77
CA ARG A 225 -18.75 -7.05 -22.98
C ARG A 225 -17.82 -5.87 -23.27
N ILE A 226 -16.73 -5.74 -22.51
CA ILE A 226 -15.71 -4.72 -22.75
C ILE A 226 -15.10 -4.87 -24.14
N TYR A 227 -14.75 -6.10 -24.53
CA TYR A 227 -14.22 -6.42 -25.85
C TYR A 227 -15.17 -5.98 -26.97
N HIS A 228 -16.45 -6.34 -26.88
CA HIS A 228 -17.44 -5.95 -27.88
C HIS A 228 -17.61 -4.43 -28.00
N ASN A 229 -17.59 -3.71 -26.86
CA ASN A 229 -17.65 -2.25 -26.87
C ASN A 229 -16.43 -1.62 -27.54
N LEU A 230 -15.23 -2.08 -27.19
CA LEU A 230 -13.97 -1.60 -27.80
C LEU A 230 -13.90 -1.92 -29.30
N LYS A 231 -14.30 -3.15 -29.67
CA LYS A 231 -14.35 -3.58 -31.08
C LYS A 231 -15.33 -2.71 -31.89
N LYS A 232 -16.56 -2.53 -31.41
CA LYS A 232 -17.56 -1.70 -32.09
C LYS A 232 -17.07 -0.26 -32.29
N ARG A 233 -16.37 0.30 -31.29
CA ARG A 233 -15.80 1.66 -31.43
C ARG A 233 -14.69 1.70 -32.48
N ALA A 234 -13.80 0.71 -32.50
CA ALA A 234 -12.73 0.62 -33.49
C ALA A 234 -13.31 0.55 -34.92
N GLU A 235 -14.34 -0.28 -35.12
CA GLU A 235 -15.07 -0.39 -36.40
C GLU A 235 -15.71 0.95 -36.81
N LEU A 236 -16.31 1.69 -35.87
CA LEU A 236 -16.87 3.02 -36.14
C LEU A 236 -15.82 4.05 -36.54
N ILE A 237 -14.66 4.08 -35.88
CA ILE A 237 -13.55 4.98 -36.21
C ILE A 237 -13.01 4.67 -37.61
N GLU A 238 -12.88 3.39 -37.94
CA GLU A 238 -12.44 2.94 -39.25
C GLU A 238 -13.46 3.30 -40.34
N ALA A 239 -14.75 3.05 -40.09
CA ALA A 239 -15.82 3.45 -40.99
C ALA A 239 -15.86 4.97 -41.21
N GLN A 240 -15.66 5.78 -40.16
CA GLN A 240 -15.59 7.23 -40.28
C GLN A 240 -14.41 7.67 -41.17
N LYS A 241 -13.22 7.10 -40.95
CA LYS A 241 -12.03 7.39 -41.76
C LYS A 241 -12.24 7.03 -43.24
N LEU A 242 -12.91 5.91 -43.52
CA LEU A 242 -13.25 5.50 -44.89
C LEU A 242 -14.31 6.42 -45.51
N ALA A 243 -15.31 6.84 -44.73
CA ALA A 243 -16.33 7.80 -45.18
C ALA A 243 -15.74 9.18 -45.51
N GLU A 244 -14.75 9.64 -44.74
CA GLU A 244 -13.99 10.86 -45.04
C GLU A 244 -13.22 10.72 -46.36
N LYS A 245 -12.56 9.58 -46.61
CA LYS A 245 -11.91 9.31 -47.90
C LYS A 245 -12.90 9.31 -49.07
N TYR A 246 -14.08 8.71 -48.88
CA TYR A 246 -15.15 8.70 -49.90
C TYR A 246 -15.61 10.12 -50.22
N THR A 247 -15.85 10.94 -49.20
CA THR A 247 -16.28 12.33 -49.36
C THR A 247 -15.24 13.17 -50.10
N ASN A 248 -13.96 12.87 -49.91
CA ASN A 248 -12.85 13.54 -50.59
C ASN A 248 -12.51 12.93 -51.96
N GLU A 249 -13.30 11.98 -52.48
CA GLU A 249 -13.05 11.28 -53.76
C GLU A 249 -11.69 10.56 -53.83
N THR A 250 -11.13 10.17 -52.68
CA THR A 250 -9.81 9.50 -52.57
C THR A 250 -9.89 8.02 -52.23
N ILE A 251 -11.10 7.47 -52.10
CA ILE A 251 -11.33 6.08 -51.68
C ILE A 251 -11.06 5.10 -52.83
N THR A 252 -10.42 3.98 -52.51
CA THR A 252 -10.24 2.87 -53.46
C THR A 252 -11.46 1.95 -53.50
N GLN A 253 -11.58 1.11 -54.55
CA GLN A 253 -12.70 0.17 -54.68
C GLN A 253 -12.74 -0.87 -53.55
N ASP A 254 -11.59 -1.34 -53.09
CA ASP A 254 -11.53 -2.31 -51.98
C ASP A 254 -11.88 -1.65 -50.64
N GLU A 255 -11.44 -0.41 -50.40
CA GLU A 255 -11.85 0.37 -49.23
C GLU A 255 -13.35 0.67 -49.22
N LEU A 256 -13.96 0.93 -50.39
CA LEU A 256 -15.40 1.10 -50.50
C LEU A 256 -16.16 -0.18 -50.16
N ARG A 257 -15.65 -1.35 -50.58
CA ARG A 257 -16.22 -2.65 -50.20
C ARG A 257 -16.10 -2.87 -48.69
N MET A 258 -14.97 -2.51 -48.10
CA MET A 258 -14.75 -2.59 -46.66
C MET A 258 -15.72 -1.68 -45.88
N LEU A 259 -15.91 -0.44 -46.33
CA LEU A 259 -16.89 0.48 -45.75
C LEU A 259 -18.31 -0.09 -45.80
N ASN A 260 -18.73 -0.65 -46.94
CA ASN A 260 -20.04 -1.29 -47.06
C ASN A 260 -20.21 -2.47 -46.09
N ASN A 261 -19.17 -3.28 -45.89
CA ASN A 261 -19.21 -4.38 -44.94
C ASN A 261 -19.36 -3.86 -43.49
N LEU A 262 -18.60 -2.81 -43.12
CA LEU A 262 -18.67 -2.19 -41.79
C LEU A 262 -20.05 -1.57 -41.49
N LEU A 263 -20.73 -1.04 -42.49
CA LEU A 263 -22.07 -0.43 -42.35
C LEU A 263 -23.22 -1.45 -42.34
N SER A 264 -22.96 -2.70 -42.73
CA SER A 264 -23.99 -3.74 -42.84
C SER A 264 -24.28 -4.51 -41.53
N HIS A 265 -23.51 -4.22 -40.47
CA HIS A 265 -23.58 -4.85 -39.15
C HIS A 265 -24.21 -3.93 -38.09
#